data_AF-A0A645D8S4-F1
#
_entry.id   AF-A0A645D8S4-F1
#
_cell.length_a   1.000
_cell.length_b   1.000
_cell.length_c   1.000
_cell.angle_alpha   90.00
_cell.angle_beta   90.00
_cell.angle_gamma   90.00
#
_symmetry.space_group_name_H-M   'P 1'
#
loop_
_entity.id
_entity.type
_entity.pdbx_description
1 polymer ?
#
loop_
_entity_poly.entity_id
_entity_poly.type
_entity_poly.pdbx_seq_one_letter_code
_entity_poly.pdbx_strand_id
1 'polypeptide(L)'
;MFMPVIGRLGVIRLTYKTVSPRAKGMGNMFIGKLTTGMFLTAIVYTIVLITLVARFMFLTPFEIIIKVLLSIILVLLFNQIFKGHVYKKIDGVTGDILGCSIELGEVIYLLYIYLIIG
;
A
#
# COMPACT_ATOMS: atom_id res chain seq x y z
N MET A 1 10.62 9.34 4.20
CA MET A 1 11.24 8.05 4.60
C MET A 1 10.28 6.87 4.53
N PHE A 2 9.05 6.95 5.06
CA PHE A 2 8.10 5.81 5.08
C PHE A 2 7.37 5.53 3.75
N MET A 3 7.57 6.39 2.76
CA MET A 3 6.99 6.30 1.41
C MET A 3 7.06 4.89 0.78
N PRO A 4 8.22 4.23 0.65
CA PRO A 4 8.29 2.89 0.03
C PRO A 4 7.60 1.78 0.84
N VAL A 5 7.49 1.94 2.16
CA VAL A 5 6.80 0.98 3.02
C VAL A 5 5.29 1.10 2.81
N ILE A 6 4.78 2.33 2.74
CA ILE A 6 3.35 2.62 2.59
C ILE A 6 2.85 2.27 1.17
N GLY A 7 3.62 2.60 0.13
CA GLY A 7 3.31 2.23 -1.25
C GLY A 7 3.19 0.71 -1.42
N ARG A 8 4.13 -0.06 -0.85
CA ARG A 8 4.11 -1.53 -0.90
C ARG A 8 2.94 -2.14 -0.14
N LEU A 9 2.58 -1.60 1.03
CA LEU A 9 1.41 -2.06 1.79
C LEU A 9 0.11 -1.82 1.01
N GLY A 10 0.01 -0.69 0.31
CA GLY A 10 -1.12 -0.39 -0.58
C GLY A 10 -1.33 -1.45 -1.65
N VAL A 11 -0.25 -1.96 -2.25
CA VAL A 11 -0.30 -3.00 -3.29
C VAL A 11 -0.78 -4.35 -2.77
N ILE A 12 -0.56 -4.69 -1.51
CA ILE A 12 -1.06 -5.95 -0.93
C ILE A 12 -2.59 -6.02 -1.08
N ARG A 13 -3.28 -4.87 -1.00
CA ARG A 13 -4.73 -4.79 -1.21
C ARG A 13 -5.14 -5.04 -2.67
N LEU A 14 -4.31 -4.65 -3.64
CA LEU A 14 -4.52 -4.90 -5.06
C LEU A 14 -4.23 -6.34 -5.47
N THR A 15 -3.29 -7.00 -4.80
CA THR A 15 -3.00 -8.44 -5.02
C THR A 15 -3.99 -9.36 -4.29
N TYR A 16 -4.71 -8.83 -3.29
CA TYR A 16 -5.70 -9.57 -2.52
C TYR A 16 -6.97 -9.83 -3.33
N LYS A 17 -7.30 -11.13 -3.52
CA LYS A 17 -8.44 -11.60 -4.32
C LYS A 17 -8.52 -10.92 -5.68
N THR A 18 -7.42 -10.98 -6.43
CA THR A 18 -7.39 -10.55 -7.83
C THR A 18 -6.92 -11.67 -8.74
N VAL A 19 -7.26 -11.56 -10.02
CA VAL A 19 -6.96 -12.53 -11.08
C VAL A 19 -6.05 -11.82 -12.06
N SER A 20 -4.96 -12.47 -12.44
CA SER A 20 -4.08 -11.95 -13.49
C SER A 20 -4.65 -12.36 -14.86
N PRO A 21 -4.78 -11.45 -15.84
CA PRO A 21 -5.27 -11.78 -17.18
C PRO A 21 -4.31 -12.70 -17.97
N ARG A 22 -3.05 -12.86 -17.52
CA ARG A 22 -2.03 -13.66 -18.18
C ARG A 22 -1.69 -14.91 -17.38
N ALA A 23 -1.81 -16.10 -18.01
CA ALA A 23 -1.58 -17.41 -17.38
C ALA A 23 -0.12 -17.65 -16.94
N LYS A 24 0.87 -17.00 -17.58
CA LYS A 24 2.29 -17.08 -17.23
C LYS A 24 2.91 -15.69 -17.16
N GLY A 25 3.30 -15.25 -15.97
CA GLY A 25 4.01 -13.99 -15.71
C GLY A 25 4.30 -13.82 -14.22
N MET A 26 5.33 -13.03 -13.86
CA MET A 26 5.74 -12.86 -12.44
C MET A 26 4.62 -12.32 -11.54
N GLY A 27 3.66 -11.56 -12.07
CA GLY A 27 2.46 -11.14 -11.33
C GLY A 27 1.57 -12.31 -10.88
N ASN A 28 1.47 -13.38 -11.66
CA ASN A 28 0.66 -14.57 -11.34
C ASN A 28 1.24 -15.37 -10.14
N MET A 29 2.49 -15.12 -9.75
CA MET A 29 3.06 -15.71 -8.53
C MET A 29 2.46 -15.10 -7.26
N PHE A 30 2.00 -13.85 -7.29
CA PHE A 30 1.55 -13.09 -6.12
C PHE A 30 0.06 -12.72 -6.15
N ILE A 31 -0.53 -12.60 -7.34
CA ILE A 31 -1.93 -12.23 -7.56
C ILE A 31 -2.84 -13.40 -7.20
N GLY A 32 -3.79 -13.19 -6.29
CA GLY A 32 -4.83 -14.17 -5.93
C GLY A 32 -4.42 -15.24 -4.90
N LYS A 33 -3.14 -15.32 -4.52
CA LYS A 33 -2.64 -16.30 -3.51
C LYS A 33 -2.54 -15.75 -2.09
N LEU A 34 -2.84 -14.47 -1.89
CA LEU A 34 -2.79 -13.82 -0.58
C LEU A 34 -3.98 -14.21 0.29
N THR A 35 -3.69 -14.87 1.41
CA THR A 35 -4.67 -15.16 2.46
C THR A 35 -4.96 -13.91 3.30
N THR A 36 -6.16 -13.84 3.88
CA THR A 36 -6.54 -12.79 4.85
C THR A 36 -5.56 -12.62 6.00
N GLY A 37 -5.00 -13.73 6.50
CA GLY A 37 -4.00 -13.72 7.56
C GLY A 37 -2.73 -12.96 7.17
N MET A 38 -2.21 -13.18 5.96
CA MET A 38 -1.01 -12.49 5.47
C MET A 38 -1.21 -10.98 5.30
N PHE A 39 -2.42 -10.57 4.90
CA PHE A 39 -2.80 -9.15 4.81
C PHE A 39 -2.80 -8.49 6.20
N LEU A 40 -3.40 -9.16 7.19
CA LEU A 40 -3.48 -8.64 8.55
C LEU A 40 -2.09 -8.57 9.20
N THR A 41 -1.26 -9.61 9.04
CA THR A 41 0.11 -9.59 9.55
C THR A 41 0.93 -8.49 8.91
N ALA A 42 0.80 -8.24 7.59
CA ALA A 42 1.52 -7.17 6.92
C ALA A 42 1.16 -5.78 7.50
N ILE A 43 -0.12 -5.52 7.76
CA ILE A 43 -0.55 -4.26 8.39
C ILE A 43 0.06 -4.11 9.78
N VAL A 44 -0.02 -5.16 10.62
CA VAL A 44 0.53 -5.12 11.98
C VAL A 44 2.04 -4.87 11.95
N TYR A 45 2.78 -5.59 11.10
CA TYR A 45 4.22 -5.38 10.95
C TYR A 45 4.56 -3.96 10.49
N THR A 46 3.82 -3.41 9.53
CA THR A 46 4.07 -2.05 9.05
C THR A 46 3.81 -1.01 10.13
N ILE A 47 2.74 -1.14 10.92
CA ILE A 47 2.45 -0.23 12.03
C ILE A 47 3.58 -0.28 13.08
N VAL A 48 3.96 -1.48 13.52
CA VAL A 48 5.02 -1.67 14.51
C VAL A 48 6.34 -1.08 14.01
N LEU A 49 6.71 -1.33 12.75
CA LEU A 49 7.95 -0.83 12.16
C LEU A 49 7.96 0.70 12.07
N ILE A 50 6.87 1.32 11.61
CA ILE A 50 6.76 2.79 11.55
C ILE A 50 6.87 3.39 12.96
N THR A 51 6.13 2.86 13.95
CA THR A 51 6.16 3.39 15.31
C THR A 51 7.54 3.23 15.96
N LEU A 52 8.19 2.06 15.81
CA LEU A 52 9.53 1.83 16.35
C LEU A 52 10.57 2.74 15.70
N VAL A 53 10.63 2.79 14.38
CA VAL A 53 11.62 3.62 13.66
C VAL A 53 11.39 5.10 13.95
N ALA A 54 10.15 5.57 13.88
CA ALA A 54 9.82 6.98 14.13
C ALA A 54 10.18 7.41 15.57
N ARG A 55 9.90 6.55 16.55
CA ARG A 55 10.12 6.87 17.96
C ARG A 55 11.59 6.73 18.37
N PHE A 56 12.24 5.63 18.02
CA PHE A 56 13.60 5.34 18.47
C PHE A 56 14.68 6.06 17.65
N MET A 57 14.51 6.19 16.33
CA MET A 57 15.55 6.80 15.50
C MET A 57 15.37 8.32 15.35
N PHE A 58 14.12 8.80 15.32
CA PHE A 58 13.84 10.21 14.99
C PHE A 58 13.27 11.02 16.16
N LEU A 59 13.04 10.40 17.33
CA LEU A 59 12.47 11.04 18.51
C LEU A 59 11.19 11.85 18.19
N THR A 60 10.43 11.40 17.19
CA THR A 60 9.30 12.17 16.68
C THR A 60 8.18 12.26 17.73
N PRO A 61 7.48 13.42 17.78
CA PRO A 61 6.32 13.58 18.64
C PRO A 61 5.19 12.65 18.21
N PHE A 62 4.40 12.18 19.17
CA PHE A 62 3.30 11.23 18.93
C PHE A 62 2.28 11.75 17.92
N GLU A 63 2.05 13.06 17.86
CA GLU A 63 1.12 13.68 16.90
C GLU A 63 1.51 13.40 15.44
N ILE A 64 2.80 13.48 15.12
CA ILE A 64 3.30 13.21 13.77
C ILE A 64 3.18 11.71 13.45
N ILE A 65 3.43 10.84 14.44
CA ILE A 65 3.29 9.39 14.25
C ILE A 65 1.83 9.03 13.92
N ILE A 66 0.87 9.61 14.63
CA ILE A 66 -0.57 9.39 14.37
C ILE A 66 -0.93 9.86 12.96
N LYS A 67 -0.47 11.03 12.53
CA LYS A 67 -0.67 11.55 11.16
C LYS A 67 -0.11 10.58 10.10
N VAL A 68 1.09 10.05 10.30
CA VAL A 68 1.69 9.05 9.39
C VAL A 68 0.87 7.76 9.37
N LEU A 69 0.39 7.26 10.51
CA LEU A 69 -0.46 6.08 10.54
C LEU A 69 -1.80 6.30 9.82
N LEU A 70 -2.36 7.50 9.88
CA LEU A 70 -3.61 7.84 9.19
C LEU A 70 -3.48 7.77 7.66
N SER A 71 -2.28 8.05 7.14
CA SER A 71 -1.98 7.93 5.71
C SER A 71 -2.11 6.50 5.17
N ILE A 72 -1.95 5.47 6.02
CA ILE A 72 -2.13 4.06 5.65
C ILE A 72 -3.58 3.81 5.22
N ILE A 73 -4.55 4.35 5.96
CA ILE A 73 -5.98 4.22 5.66
C ILE A 73 -6.27 4.87 4.30
N LEU A 74 -5.72 6.06 4.06
CA LEU A 74 -5.91 6.81 2.83
C LEU A 74 -5.37 6.05 1.61
N VAL A 75 -4.16 5.49 1.71
CA VAL A 75 -3.54 4.70 0.64
C VAL A 75 -4.28 3.38 0.39
N LEU A 76 -4.80 2.73 1.43
CA LEU A 76 -5.62 1.53 1.28
C LEU A 76 -6.95 1.81 0.57
N LEU A 77 -7.61 2.93 0.92
CA LEU A 77 -8.84 3.37 0.26
C LEU A 77 -8.60 3.71 -1.21
N PHE A 78 -7.52 4.44 -1.51
CA PHE A 78 -7.14 4.75 -2.88
C PHE A 78 -6.93 3.48 -3.71
N ASN A 79 -6.16 2.52 -3.18
CA ASN A 79 -5.89 1.26 -3.88
C ASN A 79 -7.15 0.41 -4.09
N GLN A 80 -8.14 0.51 -3.20
CA GLN A 80 -9.44 -0.12 -3.38
C GLN A 80 -10.21 0.47 -4.57
N ILE A 81 -10.21 1.81 -4.73
CA ILE A 81 -10.85 2.50 -5.85
C ILE A 81 -10.11 2.18 -7.16
N PHE A 82 -8.78 2.25 -7.12
CA PHE A 82 -7.92 1.95 -8.26
C PHE A 82 -8.12 0.51 -8.76
N LYS A 83 -8.24 -0.45 -7.83
CA LYS A 83 -8.62 -1.83 -8.14
C LYS A 83 -9.91 -1.89 -8.97
N GLY A 84 -10.96 -1.20 -8.53
CA GLY A 84 -12.25 -1.17 -9.23
C GLY A 84 -12.15 -0.58 -10.64
N HIS A 85 -11.34 0.46 -10.83
CA HIS A 85 -11.13 1.09 -12.13
C HIS A 85 -10.38 0.16 -13.11
N VAL A 86 -9.31 -0.47 -12.63
CA VAL A 86 -8.50 -1.41 -13.42
C VAL A 86 -9.32 -2.62 -13.84
N TYR A 87 -10.07 -3.19 -12.89
CA TYR A 87 -10.91 -4.36 -13.16
C TYR A 87 -11.92 -4.11 -14.27
N LYS A 88 -12.58 -2.95 -14.25
CA LYS A 88 -13.55 -2.58 -15.31
C LYS A 88 -12.93 -2.44 -16.69
N LYS A 89 -11.61 -2.26 -16.80
CA LYS A 89 -10.93 -1.91 -18.06
C LYS A 89 -10.15 -3.07 -18.67
N ILE A 90 -9.61 -3.98 -17.86
CA ILE A 90 -8.71 -5.06 -18.31
C ILE A 90 -9.11 -6.44 -17.73
N ASP A 91 -10.23 -6.54 -17.01
CA ASP A 91 -10.73 -7.78 -16.37
C ASP A 91 -9.69 -8.52 -15.51
N GLY A 92 -8.70 -7.78 -14.99
CA GLY A 92 -7.69 -8.29 -14.09
C GLY A 92 -6.54 -7.32 -13.88
N VAL A 93 -5.56 -7.74 -13.07
CA VAL A 93 -4.39 -6.92 -12.68
C VAL A 93 -3.11 -7.52 -13.28
N THR A 94 -2.27 -6.69 -13.89
CA THR A 94 -0.93 -7.10 -14.38
C THR A 94 0.17 -6.56 -13.48
N GLY A 95 1.40 -7.08 -13.62
CA GLY A 95 2.57 -6.61 -12.85
C GLY A 95 2.84 -5.11 -13.03
N ASP A 96 2.63 -4.57 -14.22
CA ASP A 96 2.81 -3.14 -14.52
C ASP A 96 1.81 -2.28 -13.74
N ILE A 97 0.58 -2.77 -13.55
CA ILE A 97 -0.45 -2.08 -12.77
C ILE A 97 -0.13 -2.12 -11.28
N LEU A 98 0.49 -3.21 -10.79
CA LEU A 98 0.98 -3.27 -9.42
C LEU A 98 2.09 -2.24 -9.21
N GLY A 99 3.09 -2.18 -10.10
CA GLY A 99 4.16 -1.18 -10.03
C GLY A 99 3.64 0.25 -10.07
N CYS A 100 2.76 0.55 -11.02
CA CYS A 100 2.09 1.86 -11.12
C CYS A 100 1.32 2.22 -9.85
N SER A 101 0.65 1.25 -9.22
CA SER A 101 -0.03 1.48 -7.94
C SER A 101 0.94 1.79 -6.79
N ILE A 102 2.12 1.18 -6.74
CA ILE A 102 3.16 1.55 -5.74
C ILE A 102 3.50 3.02 -5.93
N GLU A 103 3.87 3.42 -7.15
CA GLU A 103 4.27 4.80 -7.46
C GLU A 103 3.16 5.80 -7.13
N LEU A 104 1.92 5.50 -7.53
CA LEU A 104 0.76 6.36 -7.21
C LEU A 104 0.48 6.42 -5.70
N GLY A 105 0.59 5.30 -4.99
CA GLY A 105 0.45 5.24 -3.53
C GLY A 105 1.52 6.07 -2.82
N GLU A 106 2.75 6.06 -3.32
CA GLU A 106 3.86 6.88 -2.82
C GLU A 106 3.62 8.37 -3.04
N VAL A 107 3.18 8.76 -4.24
CA VAL A 107 2.85 10.17 -4.56
C VAL A 107 1.72 10.68 -3.67
N ILE A 108 0.67 9.88 -3.47
CA ILE A 108 -0.45 10.24 -2.60
C ILE A 108 -0.02 10.40 -1.15
N TYR A 109 0.84 9.50 -0.66
CA TYR A 109 1.43 9.63 0.66
C TYR A 109 2.23 10.93 0.80
N LEU A 110 3.07 11.26 -0.19
CA LEU A 110 3.84 12.50 -0.18
C LEU A 110 2.94 13.74 -0.16
N LEU A 111 1.92 13.77 -1.01
CA LEU A 111 0.95 14.87 -1.04
C LEU A 111 0.22 15.02 0.30
N TYR A 112 -0.21 13.91 0.90
CA TYR A 112 -0.88 13.93 2.20
C TYR A 112 0.03 14.49 3.30
N ILE A 113 1.26 14.02 3.37
CA ILE A 113 2.23 14.51 4.37
C ILE A 113 2.56 15.98 4.14
N TYR A 114 2.74 16.40 2.90
CA TYR A 114 2.98 17.80 2.56
C TYR A 114 1.84 18.71 3.04
N LEU A 115 0.58 18.30 2.88
CA LEU A 115 -0.58 19.10 3.31
C LEU A 115 -0.82 19.11 4.83
N ILE A 116 -0.33 18.10 5.55
CA ILE A 116 -0.62 17.89 6.98
C ILE A 116 0.52 18.37 7.88
N ILE A 117 1.75 18.36 7.36
CA ILE A 117 2.98 18.72 8.09
C ILE A 117 3.62 20.00 7.53
N GLY A 118 3.48 20.26 6.22
CA GLY A 118 3.88 21.53 5.61
C GLY A 118 2.93 22.65 5.99
#